data_AF-A0A7W1PCH4-F1
#
_entry.id   AF-A0A7W1PCH4-F1
#
_cell.length_a   1.000
_cell.length_b   1.000
_cell.length_c   1.000
_cell.angle_alpha   90.00
_cell.angle_beta   90.00
_cell.angle_gamma   90.00
#
_symmetry.space_group_name_H-M   'P 1'
#
loop_
_entity.id
_entity.type
_entity.pdbx_description
1 polymer ?
#
loop_
_entity_poly.entity_id
_entity_poly.type
_entity_poly.pdbx_seq_one_letter_code
_entity_poly.pdbx_strand_id
1 'polypeptide(L)'
;MTDPLRSDPAADAVELPERDRDARVEELLLSGLDHYFSGQHELAINIWTRVLFLDRGHARARAYIERARSAVSEHQREGEELLHAGLTAFEGGDVEAARRLLTSALERGAAPEEAFALMDRLRRLESARVQAEPRQRRSSGPAPGRRGEGVPASRGDGRIGWIAAGVLLGMASALALMLWAGGDEWFAAGSPPHAAMLPPAAEVPLPVPSPSEIALTRARMLFDKGLLREALPALEQIRQGDPLRPQADELRATIQRRLLETRPYNLVRPAAVRPDGGTP
;
A
#
# COMPACT_ATOMS: atom_id res chain seq x y z
N MET A 1 -30.45 51.74 -26.93
CA MET A 1 -30.92 50.35 -27.10
C MET A 1 -29.92 49.47 -26.40
N THR A 2 -30.26 49.09 -25.18
CA THR A 2 -29.47 48.28 -24.25
C THR A 2 -29.78 46.82 -24.56
N ASP A 3 -28.79 46.06 -25.03
CA ASP A 3 -28.91 44.61 -25.21
C ASP A 3 -28.44 43.92 -23.92
N PRO A 4 -29.31 43.16 -23.23
CA PRO A 4 -28.99 42.58 -21.94
C PRO A 4 -28.22 41.26 -22.09
N LEU A 5 -27.16 41.14 -21.30
CA LEU A 5 -26.57 39.92 -20.72
C LEU A 5 -27.27 38.62 -21.14
N ARG A 6 -26.78 37.99 -22.21
CA ARG A 6 -27.03 36.57 -22.45
C ARG A 6 -26.12 35.80 -21.52
N SER A 7 -26.68 35.36 -20.41
CA SER A 7 -26.11 34.36 -19.52
C SER A 7 -25.68 33.15 -20.33
N ASP A 8 -24.39 32.90 -20.41
CA ASP A 8 -23.87 31.60 -20.84
C ASP A 8 -24.37 30.54 -19.84
N PRO A 9 -24.94 29.41 -20.30
CA PRO A 9 -25.27 28.29 -19.44
C PRO A 9 -23.98 27.58 -19.00
N ALA A 10 -23.30 28.14 -18.01
CA ALA A 10 -22.34 27.40 -17.22
C ALA A 10 -23.09 26.46 -16.27
N ALA A 11 -23.69 25.36 -16.78
CA ALA A 11 -24.20 24.27 -15.95
C ALA A 11 -24.59 22.99 -16.73
N ASP A 12 -23.89 22.60 -17.79
CA ASP A 12 -23.85 21.17 -18.16
C ASP A 12 -22.71 20.50 -17.39
N ALA A 13 -22.72 20.63 -16.06
CA ALA A 13 -22.07 19.64 -15.23
C ALA A 13 -22.91 18.38 -15.39
N VAL A 14 -22.42 17.42 -16.17
CA VAL A 14 -23.03 16.11 -16.36
C VAL A 14 -23.23 15.49 -14.97
N GLU A 15 -24.40 15.70 -14.37
CA GLU A 15 -24.84 14.96 -13.19
C GLU A 15 -24.93 13.50 -13.63
N LEU A 16 -23.94 12.71 -13.23
CA LEU A 16 -24.02 11.27 -13.38
C LEU A 16 -25.33 10.82 -12.74
N PRO A 17 -26.15 10.01 -13.43
CA PRO A 17 -27.33 9.41 -12.83
C PRO A 17 -26.96 8.80 -11.47
N GLU A 18 -27.77 8.97 -10.44
CA GLU A 18 -27.43 8.51 -9.07
C GLU A 18 -27.03 7.02 -9.05
N ARG A 19 -27.67 6.20 -9.89
CA ARG A 19 -27.33 4.78 -10.07
C ARG A 19 -25.90 4.54 -10.56
N ASP A 20 -25.40 5.38 -11.47
CA ASP A 20 -24.04 5.26 -12.00
C ASP A 20 -23.02 5.71 -10.95
N ARG A 21 -23.38 6.68 -10.11
CA ARG A 21 -22.58 7.11 -8.96
C ARG A 21 -22.49 6.00 -7.91
N ASP A 22 -23.60 5.36 -7.57
CA ASP A 22 -23.65 4.25 -6.61
C ASP A 22 -22.83 3.04 -7.10
N ALA A 23 -22.99 2.65 -8.37
CA ALA A 23 -22.19 1.58 -8.98
C ALA A 23 -20.69 1.89 -8.95
N ARG A 24 -20.32 3.16 -9.19
CA ARG A 24 -18.92 3.60 -9.13
C ARG A 24 -18.38 3.60 -7.70
N VAL A 25 -19.19 4.00 -6.72
CA VAL A 25 -18.83 3.92 -5.30
C VAL A 25 -18.55 2.47 -4.90
N GLU A 26 -19.42 1.54 -5.27
CA GLU A 26 -19.25 0.12 -4.96
C GLU A 26 -17.99 -0.47 -5.62
N GLU A 27 -17.73 -0.13 -6.88
CA GLU A 27 -16.50 -0.55 -7.59
C GLU A 27 -15.23 -0.05 -6.90
N LEU A 28 -15.20 1.22 -6.50
CA LEU A 28 -14.05 1.79 -5.78
C LEU A 28 -13.87 1.13 -4.40
N LEU A 29 -14.96 0.84 -3.68
CA LEU A 29 -14.88 0.14 -2.39
C LEU A 29 -14.24 -1.23 -2.54
N LEU A 30 -14.70 -2.04 -3.49
CA LEU A 30 -14.15 -3.39 -3.75
C LEU A 30 -12.70 -3.33 -4.25
N SER A 31 -12.39 -2.40 -5.15
CA SER A 31 -11.02 -2.22 -5.64
C SER A 31 -10.08 -1.81 -4.49
N GLY A 32 -10.49 -0.89 -3.62
CA GLY A 32 -9.68 -0.51 -2.45
C GLY A 32 -9.48 -1.68 -1.47
N LEU A 33 -10.47 -2.56 -1.32
CA LEU A 33 -10.33 -3.77 -0.50
C LEU A 33 -9.28 -4.73 -1.06
N ASP A 34 -9.18 -4.91 -2.38
CA ASP A 34 -8.11 -5.74 -2.97
C ASP A 34 -6.72 -5.22 -2.60
N HIS A 35 -6.51 -3.91 -2.69
CA HIS A 35 -5.23 -3.30 -2.33
C HIS A 35 -4.95 -3.43 -0.84
N TYR A 36 -5.97 -3.27 0.01
CA TYR A 36 -5.84 -3.46 1.45
C TYR A 36 -5.38 -4.89 1.79
N PHE A 37 -6.04 -5.91 1.24
CA PHE A 37 -5.64 -7.30 1.47
C PHE A 37 -4.31 -7.69 0.81
N SER A 38 -3.88 -6.94 -0.20
CA SER A 38 -2.55 -7.08 -0.82
C SER A 38 -1.44 -6.34 -0.05
N GLY A 39 -1.73 -5.76 1.12
CA GLY A 39 -0.78 -4.98 1.94
C GLY A 39 -0.48 -3.57 1.40
N GLN A 40 -1.14 -3.15 0.32
CA GLN A 40 -0.96 -1.84 -0.30
C GLN A 40 -1.88 -0.80 0.35
N HIS A 41 -1.71 -0.60 1.65
CA HIS A 41 -2.60 0.23 2.48
C HIS A 41 -2.73 1.67 1.96
N GLU A 42 -1.63 2.29 1.53
CA GLU A 42 -1.64 3.65 0.97
C GLU A 42 -2.47 3.76 -0.30
N LEU A 43 -2.40 2.76 -1.18
CA LEU A 43 -3.18 2.74 -2.41
C LEU A 43 -4.67 2.52 -2.10
N ALA A 44 -4.98 1.66 -1.13
CA ALA A 44 -6.35 1.48 -0.63
C ALA A 44 -6.95 2.79 -0.09
N ILE A 45 -6.19 3.53 0.73
CA ILE A 45 -6.58 4.85 1.24
C ILE A 45 -6.88 5.82 0.10
N ASN A 46 -6.00 5.87 -0.91
CA ASN A 46 -6.18 6.74 -2.07
C ASN A 46 -7.47 6.42 -2.86
N ILE A 47 -7.78 5.13 -3.02
CA ILE A 47 -9.00 4.69 -3.73
C ILE A 47 -10.25 5.03 -2.92
N TRP A 48 -10.28 4.76 -1.62
CA TRP A 48 -11.45 5.09 -0.79
C TRP A 48 -11.61 6.60 -0.59
N THR A 49 -10.53 7.38 -0.66
CA THR A 49 -10.64 8.84 -0.68
C THR A 49 -11.42 9.32 -1.92
N ARG A 50 -11.31 8.62 -3.07
CA ARG A 50 -12.16 8.88 -4.25
C ARG A 50 -13.62 8.59 -4.00
N VAL A 51 -13.94 7.59 -3.17
CA VAL A 51 -15.32 7.37 -2.71
C VAL A 51 -15.81 8.58 -1.92
N LEU A 52 -15.00 9.19 -1.06
CA LEU A 52 -15.39 10.39 -0.31
C LEU A 52 -15.57 11.63 -1.19
N PHE A 53 -14.91 11.71 -2.33
CA PHE A 53 -15.20 12.76 -3.33
C PHE A 53 -16.57 12.54 -4.00
N LEU A 54 -16.95 11.28 -4.24
CA LEU A 54 -18.27 10.94 -4.77
C LEU A 54 -19.34 11.01 -3.69
N ASP A 55 -19.10 10.62 -2.45
CA ASP A 55 -20.05 10.72 -1.34
C ASP A 55 -19.27 11.09 -0.08
N ARG A 56 -19.31 12.37 0.27
CA ARG A 56 -18.58 12.90 1.43
C ARG A 56 -18.97 12.21 2.74
N GLY A 57 -20.21 11.71 2.84
CA GLY A 57 -20.76 11.06 4.03
C GLY A 57 -20.54 9.56 4.10
N HIS A 58 -19.83 8.95 3.14
CA HIS A 58 -19.80 7.51 2.99
C HIS A 58 -19.15 6.78 4.17
N ALA A 59 -19.97 6.21 5.07
CA ALA A 59 -19.52 5.65 6.34
C ALA A 59 -18.51 4.49 6.18
N ARG A 60 -18.72 3.59 5.20
CA ARG A 60 -17.82 2.44 4.98
C ARG A 60 -16.43 2.88 4.52
N ALA A 61 -16.35 3.82 3.57
CA ALA A 61 -15.08 4.33 3.08
C ALA A 61 -14.27 5.01 4.19
N ARG A 62 -14.92 5.79 5.06
CA ARG A 62 -14.26 6.40 6.23
C ARG A 62 -13.70 5.36 7.17
N ALA A 63 -14.48 4.34 7.52
CA ALA A 63 -14.03 3.26 8.40
C ALA A 63 -12.87 2.46 7.80
N TYR A 64 -12.90 2.21 6.50
CA TYR A 64 -11.82 1.52 5.81
C TYR A 64 -10.53 2.35 5.74
N ILE A 65 -10.64 3.65 5.47
CA ILE A 65 -9.49 4.57 5.49
C ILE A 65 -8.86 4.58 6.88
N GLU A 66 -9.67 4.69 7.94
CA GLU A 66 -9.15 4.70 9.31
C GLU A 66 -8.41 3.40 9.64
N ARG A 67 -9.00 2.25 9.30
CA ARG A 67 -8.36 0.95 9.50
C ARG A 67 -7.06 0.79 8.70
N ALA A 68 -7.01 1.30 7.47
CA ALA A 68 -5.79 1.27 6.68
C ALA A 68 -4.71 2.18 7.25
N ARG A 69 -5.06 3.35 7.78
CA ARG A 69 -4.12 4.23 8.50
C ARG A 69 -3.55 3.54 9.73
N SER A 70 -4.37 2.84 10.52
CA SER A 70 -3.88 2.05 11.65
C SER A 70 -2.91 0.94 11.21
N ALA A 71 -3.17 0.30 10.07
CA ALA A 71 -2.27 -0.72 9.53
C ALA A 71 -0.92 -0.11 9.07
N VAL A 72 -0.93 1.09 8.48
CA VAL A 72 0.29 1.84 8.13
C VAL A 72 1.09 2.17 9.38
N SER A 73 0.45 2.71 10.43
CA SER A 73 1.16 3.06 11.67
C SER A 73 1.78 1.84 12.36
N GLU A 74 1.08 0.70 12.34
CA GLU A 74 1.61 -0.54 12.93
C GLU A 74 2.80 -1.07 12.14
N HIS A 75 2.71 -1.06 10.82
CA HIS A 75 3.81 -1.45 9.94
C HIS A 75 5.04 -0.56 10.11
N GLN A 76 4.84 0.75 10.30
CA GLN A 76 5.90 1.69 10.63
C GLN A 76 6.53 1.38 12.00
N ARG A 77 5.70 1.13 13.02
CA ARG A 77 6.15 0.76 14.37
C ARG A 77 7.02 -0.50 14.35
N GLU A 78 6.60 -1.55 13.66
CA GLU A 78 7.40 -2.77 13.46
C GLU A 78 8.73 -2.46 12.75
N GLY A 79 8.70 -1.59 11.74
CA GLY A 79 9.91 -1.16 11.04
C GLY A 79 10.88 -0.42 11.97
N GLU A 80 10.38 0.45 12.84
CA GLU A 80 11.19 1.20 13.82
C GLU A 80 11.82 0.26 14.86
N GLU A 81 11.08 -0.76 15.31
CA GLU A 81 11.63 -1.81 16.17
C GLU A 81 12.76 -2.58 15.49
N LEU A 82 12.59 -2.95 14.22
CA LEU A 82 13.63 -3.61 13.43
C LEU A 82 14.85 -2.71 13.21
N LEU A 83 14.64 -1.41 12.99
CA LEU A 83 15.72 -0.42 12.88
C LEU A 83 16.54 -0.38 14.16
N HIS A 84 15.87 -0.29 15.32
CA HIS A 84 16.54 -0.26 16.62
C HIS A 84 17.29 -1.57 16.93
N ALA A 85 16.67 -2.71 16.61
CA ALA A 85 17.33 -4.01 16.72
C ALA A 85 18.55 -4.12 15.79
N GLY A 86 18.45 -3.60 14.56
CA GLY A 86 19.53 -3.54 13.60
C GLY A 86 20.70 -2.68 14.07
N LEU A 87 20.42 -1.54 14.71
CA LEU A 87 21.43 -0.70 15.35
C LEU A 87 22.14 -1.44 16.49
N THR A 88 21.38 -2.14 17.34
CA THR A 88 21.95 -2.92 18.46
C THR A 88 22.86 -4.04 17.95
N ALA A 89 22.44 -4.75 16.91
CA ALA A 89 23.26 -5.78 16.27
C ALA A 89 24.54 -5.20 15.65
N PHE A 90 24.43 -4.01 15.03
CA PHE A 90 25.56 -3.28 14.47
C PHE A 90 26.59 -2.89 15.53
N GLU A 91 26.14 -2.35 16.67
CA GLU A 91 27.00 -2.00 17.80
C GLU A 91 27.66 -3.23 18.43
N GLY A 92 26.95 -4.37 18.45
CA GLY A 92 27.49 -5.67 18.86
C GLY A 92 28.48 -6.31 17.87
N GLY A 93 28.66 -5.72 16.68
CA GLY A 93 29.55 -6.23 15.63
C GLY A 93 28.99 -7.39 14.80
N ASP A 94 27.71 -7.75 14.99
CA ASP A 94 27.03 -8.74 14.16
C ASP A 94 26.50 -8.08 12.88
N VAL A 95 27.42 -7.95 11.92
CA VAL A 95 27.18 -7.30 10.63
C VAL A 95 26.06 -7.98 9.82
N GLU A 96 25.98 -9.30 9.85
CA GLU A 96 24.99 -10.05 9.08
C GLU A 96 23.58 -9.88 9.67
N ALA A 97 23.46 -9.97 11.00
CA ALA A 97 22.18 -9.71 11.67
C ALA A 97 21.74 -8.26 11.45
N ALA A 98 22.65 -7.30 11.62
CA ALA A 98 22.37 -5.88 11.41
C ALA A 98 21.86 -5.61 10.00
N ARG A 99 22.51 -6.17 8.95
CA ARG A 99 22.04 -6.02 7.56
C ARG A 99 20.63 -6.57 7.37
N ARG A 100 20.35 -7.79 7.82
CA ARG A 100 19.02 -8.40 7.64
C ARG A 100 17.93 -7.56 8.31
N LEU A 101 18.19 -7.07 9.52
CA LEU A 101 17.24 -6.25 10.28
C LEU A 101 17.01 -4.90 9.61
N LEU A 102 18.07 -4.22 9.17
CA LEU A 102 17.98 -2.93 8.48
C LEU A 102 17.27 -3.04 7.11
N THR A 103 17.53 -4.10 6.34
CA THR A 103 16.79 -4.36 5.10
C THR A 103 15.30 -4.58 5.40
N SER A 104 14.98 -5.35 6.43
CA SER A 104 13.59 -5.62 6.83
C SER A 104 12.87 -4.36 7.35
N ALA A 105 13.60 -3.44 7.98
CA ALA A 105 13.09 -2.14 8.42
C ALA A 105 12.78 -1.22 7.23
N LEU A 106 13.66 -1.20 6.22
CA LEU A 106 13.45 -0.44 4.97
C LEU A 106 12.26 -0.95 4.17
N GLU A 107 12.09 -2.27 4.05
CA GLU A 107 10.90 -2.87 3.43
C GLU A 107 9.62 -2.47 4.18
N ARG A 108 9.73 -2.20 5.47
CA ARG A 108 8.61 -1.73 6.31
C ARG A 108 8.40 -0.21 6.32
N GLY A 109 9.26 0.54 5.62
CA GLY A 109 9.16 2.00 5.52
C GLY A 109 9.66 2.77 6.75
N ALA A 110 10.43 2.15 7.64
CA ALA A 110 10.98 2.85 8.79
C ALA A 110 12.21 3.70 8.43
N ALA A 111 12.15 4.98 8.85
CA ALA A 111 13.20 6.01 8.80
C ALA A 111 14.29 5.74 7.72
N PRO A 112 13.94 5.87 6.43
CA PRO A 112 14.78 5.37 5.35
C PRO A 112 16.18 5.99 5.35
N GLU A 113 16.30 7.27 5.71
CA GLU A 113 17.55 8.02 5.78
C GLU A 113 18.51 7.42 6.81
N GLU A 114 18.02 7.11 8.01
CA GLU A 114 18.82 6.52 9.08
C GLU A 114 19.25 5.09 8.72
N ALA A 115 18.30 4.29 8.22
CA ALA A 115 18.55 2.92 7.80
C ALA A 115 19.57 2.85 6.65
N PHE A 116 19.46 3.74 5.65
CA PHE A 116 20.43 3.83 4.55
C PHE A 116 21.81 4.31 5.03
N ALA A 117 21.87 5.29 5.94
CA ALA A 117 23.13 5.76 6.50
C ALA A 117 23.87 4.65 7.28
N LEU A 118 23.13 3.87 8.07
CA LEU A 118 23.66 2.69 8.76
C LEU A 118 24.11 1.61 7.76
N MET A 119 23.35 1.37 6.70
CA MET A 119 23.71 0.39 5.68
C MET A 119 24.99 0.76 4.92
N ASP A 120 25.14 2.03 4.56
CA ASP A 120 26.35 2.54 3.92
C ASP A 120 27.57 2.45 4.85
N ARG A 121 27.39 2.73 6.15
CA ARG A 121 28.44 2.52 7.16
C ARG A 121 28.84 1.05 7.29
N LEU A 122 27.87 0.14 7.31
CA LEU A 122 28.10 -1.30 7.32
C LEU A 122 28.93 -1.75 6.12
N ARG A 123 28.52 -1.34 4.91
CA ARG A 123 29.25 -1.66 3.66
C ARG A 123 30.71 -1.18 3.69
N ARG A 124 30.97 0.00 4.26
CA ARG A 124 32.34 0.51 4.45
C ARG A 124 33.17 -0.37 5.38
N LEU A 125 32.62 -0.76 6.53
CA LEU A 125 33.34 -1.61 7.49
C LEU A 125 33.72 -2.96 6.89
N GLU A 126 32.83 -3.56 6.12
CA GLU A 126 33.09 -4.82 5.44
C GLU A 126 34.19 -4.68 4.39
N SER A 127 34.13 -3.62 3.58
CA SER A 127 35.17 -3.35 2.59
C SER A 127 36.56 -3.15 3.23
N ALA A 128 36.62 -2.56 4.42
CA ALA A 128 37.87 -2.39 5.17
C ALA A 128 38.36 -3.72 5.73
N ARG A 129 37.47 -4.57 6.27
CA ARG A 129 37.80 -5.91 6.79
C ARG A 129 38.37 -6.82 5.71
N VAL A 130 37.72 -6.87 4.54
CA VAL A 130 38.18 -7.67 3.38
C VAL A 130 39.57 -7.23 2.91
N GLN A 131 39.89 -5.94 2.99
CA GLN A 131 41.22 -5.41 2.63
C GLN A 131 42.30 -5.67 3.70
N ALA A 132 41.92 -5.90 4.95
CA ALA A 132 42.85 -6.15 6.05
C ALA A 132 43.34 -7.62 6.10
N GLU A 133 42.47 -8.59 5.81
CA GLU A 133 42.80 -10.02 5.83
C GLU A 133 43.99 -10.47 4.94
N PRO A 134 44.17 -10.00 3.69
CA PRO A 134 45.25 -10.51 2.83
C PRO A 134 46.64 -10.04 3.26
N ARG A 135 46.77 -9.03 4.14
CA ARG A 135 48.08 -8.57 4.65
C ARG A 135 48.60 -9.41 5.80
N GLN A 136 47.74 -9.98 6.65
CA GLN A 136 48.15 -10.75 7.82
C GLN A 136 48.74 -12.12 7.48
N ARG A 137 48.34 -12.74 6.36
CA ARG A 137 48.87 -14.04 5.92
C ARG A 137 50.26 -13.98 5.26
N ARG A 138 50.75 -12.80 4.84
CA ARG A 138 52.07 -12.66 4.19
C ARG A 138 53.19 -12.22 5.14
N SER A 139 52.87 -11.88 6.39
CA SER A 139 53.84 -11.39 7.39
C SER A 139 54.35 -12.45 8.37
N SER A 140 54.00 -13.73 8.20
CA SER A 140 54.58 -14.84 8.97
C SER A 140 55.91 -15.33 8.38
N GLY A 141 56.84 -14.42 8.13
CA GLY A 141 58.25 -14.73 7.86
C GLY A 141 59.07 -14.48 9.13
N PRO A 142 59.99 -15.38 9.53
CA PRO A 142 60.78 -15.18 10.74
C PRO A 142 61.77 -14.04 10.51
N ALA A 143 61.58 -12.92 11.20
CA ALA A 143 62.54 -11.82 11.26
C ALA A 143 63.32 -11.87 12.58
N PRO A 144 64.67 -11.82 12.56
CA PRO A 144 65.49 -11.84 13.75
C PRO A 144 65.48 -10.48 14.45
N GLY A 145 65.67 -10.53 15.77
CA GLY A 145 65.42 -9.42 16.68
C GLY A 145 66.28 -8.17 16.47
N ARG A 146 65.69 -7.05 16.89
CA ARG A 146 66.46 -5.88 17.30
C ARG A 146 65.74 -5.18 18.44
N ARG A 147 66.37 -5.23 19.62
CA ARG A 147 66.09 -4.38 20.78
C ARG A 147 66.35 -2.93 20.42
N GLY A 148 65.41 -2.07 20.79
CA GLY A 148 65.56 -0.62 20.81
C GLY A 148 64.43 -0.05 21.65
N GLU A 149 64.71 0.18 22.93
CA GLU A 149 63.88 0.92 23.87
C GLU A 149 63.67 2.36 23.39
N GLY A 150 62.44 2.85 23.57
CA GLY A 150 62.05 4.25 23.35
C GLY A 150 60.56 4.45 23.60
N VAL A 151 60.23 4.87 24.81
CA VAL A 151 58.88 5.28 25.30
C VAL A 151 58.96 6.80 25.59
N PRO A 152 57.86 7.57 25.63
CA PRO A 152 56.69 7.68 24.75
C PRO A 152 56.55 9.13 24.19
N ALA A 153 55.66 9.34 23.21
CA ALA A 153 55.12 10.68 22.94
C ALA A 153 53.63 10.60 22.63
N SER A 154 52.82 10.90 23.65
CA SER A 154 51.43 11.29 23.51
C SER A 154 51.37 12.67 22.86
N ARG A 155 50.64 12.78 21.75
CA ARG A 155 50.18 14.07 21.21
C ARG A 155 48.75 13.90 20.74
N GLY A 156 47.84 14.47 21.51
CA GLY A 156 46.43 14.53 21.20
C GLY A 156 46.11 15.63 20.19
N ASP A 157 44.81 15.62 19.88
CA ASP A 157 43.95 16.73 19.49
C ASP A 157 43.75 17.09 18.02
N GLY A 158 42.46 17.28 17.70
CA GLY A 158 42.05 18.29 16.73
C GLY A 158 41.12 17.90 15.59
N ARG A 159 40.08 17.05 15.77
CA ARG A 159 39.01 16.90 14.75
C ARG A 159 37.58 16.69 15.28
N ILE A 160 37.21 17.32 16.41
CA ILE A 160 35.83 17.33 16.96
C ILE A 160 35.16 18.72 16.76
N GLY A 161 35.54 19.45 15.70
CA GLY A 161 35.18 20.87 15.53
C GLY A 161 34.08 21.22 14.53
N TRP A 162 33.42 20.28 13.84
CA TRP A 162 32.56 20.63 12.70
C TRP A 162 31.05 20.31 12.83
N ILE A 163 30.59 19.72 13.94
CA ILE A 163 29.17 19.30 14.05
C ILE A 163 28.24 20.44 14.52
N ALA A 164 28.75 21.54 15.05
CA ALA A 164 27.90 22.58 15.63
C ALA A 164 27.24 23.55 14.61
N ALA A 165 27.65 23.58 13.34
CA ALA A 165 27.13 24.57 12.38
C ALA A 165 25.96 24.05 11.50
N GLY A 166 25.76 22.73 11.40
CA GLY A 166 24.71 22.15 10.54
C GLY A 166 23.31 22.10 11.18
N VAL A 167 23.22 22.08 12.50
CA VAL A 167 21.97 21.85 13.23
C VAL A 167 21.04 23.08 13.21
N LEU A 168 21.59 24.30 13.11
CA LEU A 168 20.78 25.52 13.14
C LEU A 168 20.12 25.88 11.79
N LEU A 169 20.65 25.39 10.66
CA LEU A 169 20.06 25.68 9.35
C LEU A 169 18.97 24.67 8.96
N GLY A 170 19.02 23.43 9.46
CA GLY A 170 17.99 22.42 9.23
C GLY A 170 16.66 22.66 9.96
N MET A 171 16.72 23.30 11.14
CA MET A 171 15.54 23.57 11.97
C MET A 171 14.62 24.65 11.37
N ALA A 172 15.16 25.58 10.58
CA ALA A 172 14.36 26.60 9.88
C ALA A 172 13.60 26.03 8.66
N SER A 173 14.17 25.04 7.96
CA SER A 173 13.51 24.36 6.84
C SER A 173 12.40 23.40 7.27
N ALA A 174 12.50 22.79 8.46
CA ALA A 174 11.46 21.92 9.00
C ALA A 174 10.19 22.71 9.40
N LEU A 175 10.35 23.92 9.94
CA LEU A 175 9.21 24.79 10.29
C LEU A 175 8.46 25.31 9.06
N ALA A 176 9.15 25.60 7.95
CA ALA A 176 8.52 26.06 6.71
C ALA A 176 7.70 24.96 6.00
N LEU A 177 8.13 23.69 6.09
CA LEU A 177 7.36 22.55 5.55
C LEU A 177 6.17 22.17 6.45
N MET A 178 6.31 22.30 7.78
CA MET A 178 5.19 22.09 8.71
C MET A 178 4.08 23.15 8.52
N LEU A 179 4.45 24.38 8.17
CA LEU A 179 3.50 25.47 7.87
C LEU A 179 2.82 25.34 6.48
N TRP A 180 3.36 24.55 5.55
CA TRP A 180 2.72 24.30 4.25
C TRP A 180 1.82 23.05 4.25
N ALA A 181 2.07 22.10 5.17
CA ALA A 181 1.21 20.94 5.42
C ALA A 181 0.05 21.24 6.41
N GLY A 182 0.13 22.34 7.16
CA GLY A 182 -0.91 22.81 8.10
C GLY A 182 -2.06 23.60 7.47
N GLY A 183 -2.54 23.16 6.30
CA GLY A 183 -3.79 23.65 5.71
C GLY A 183 -5.03 23.07 6.41
N ASP A 184 -5.05 23.09 7.74
CA ASP A 184 -6.14 22.62 8.62
C ASP A 184 -7.21 23.72 8.79
N GLU A 185 -7.78 24.20 7.69
CA GLU A 185 -8.93 25.12 7.70
C GLU A 185 -10.26 24.42 7.32
N TRP A 186 -10.32 23.08 7.30
CA TRP A 186 -11.51 22.34 6.88
C TRP A 186 -12.38 21.75 8.01
N PHE A 187 -11.97 21.83 9.28
CA PHE A 187 -12.77 21.34 10.42
C PHE A 187 -13.19 22.42 11.43
N ALA A 188 -13.35 23.67 11.01
CA ALA A 188 -14.03 24.69 11.82
C ALA A 188 -15.55 24.68 11.55
N ALA A 189 -16.23 23.62 11.99
CA ALA A 189 -17.69 23.59 12.09
C ALA A 189 -18.12 23.04 13.45
N GLY A 190 -18.17 23.94 14.44
CA GLY A 190 -19.03 23.87 15.62
C GLY A 190 -18.70 22.82 16.67
N SER A 191 -18.03 23.23 17.76
CA SER A 191 -18.21 22.57 19.05
C SER A 191 -19.62 22.83 19.56
N PRO A 192 -20.48 21.81 19.79
CA PRO A 192 -21.66 21.99 20.61
C PRO A 192 -21.24 22.05 22.11
N PRO A 193 -21.99 22.78 22.95
CA PRO A 193 -21.73 22.82 24.39
C PRO A 193 -21.95 21.44 25.01
N HIS A 194 -21.14 21.13 26.02
CA HIS A 194 -21.17 19.90 26.82
C HIS A 194 -22.60 19.50 27.22
N ALA A 195 -23.15 18.48 26.57
CA ALA A 195 -24.33 17.77 27.01
C ALA A 195 -23.91 16.52 27.80
N ALA A 196 -24.66 16.23 28.86
CA ALA A 196 -24.39 15.25 29.89
C ALA A 196 -23.86 13.89 29.39
N MET A 197 -22.88 13.39 30.15
CA MET A 197 -22.24 12.09 30.01
C MET A 197 -23.27 10.95 30.09
N LEU A 198 -23.68 10.44 28.93
CA LEU A 198 -24.21 9.08 28.80
C LEU A 198 -23.04 8.08 28.84
N PRO A 199 -23.24 6.86 29.37
CA PRO A 199 -22.21 5.82 29.33
C PRO A 199 -21.79 5.56 27.88
N PRO A 200 -20.50 5.24 27.63
CA PRO A 200 -20.01 5.00 26.27
C PRO A 200 -20.83 3.87 25.66
N ALA A 201 -21.62 4.20 24.65
CA ALA A 201 -22.19 3.19 23.77
C ALA A 201 -21.01 2.40 23.22
N ALA A 202 -20.96 1.10 23.51
CA ALA A 202 -19.96 0.20 22.96
C ALA A 202 -19.88 0.47 21.45
N GLU A 203 -18.73 0.96 20.99
CA GLU A 203 -18.44 1.13 19.58
C GLU A 203 -18.61 -0.24 18.92
N VAL A 204 -19.77 -0.47 18.30
CA VAL A 204 -20.01 -1.67 17.51
C VAL A 204 -19.03 -1.57 16.36
N PRO A 205 -17.97 -2.40 16.31
CA PRO A 205 -17.00 -2.32 15.24
C PRO A 205 -17.77 -2.54 13.94
N LEU A 206 -17.71 -1.57 13.04
CA LEU A 206 -18.38 -1.66 11.74
C LEU A 206 -17.99 -2.98 11.08
N PRO A 207 -18.97 -3.80 10.63
CA PRO A 207 -18.68 -5.11 10.10
C PRO A 207 -17.80 -4.96 8.85
N VAL A 208 -16.54 -5.41 8.98
CA VAL A 208 -15.63 -5.49 7.83
C VAL A 208 -16.05 -6.70 7.02
N PRO A 209 -16.33 -6.53 5.71
CA PRO A 209 -16.72 -7.64 4.87
C PRO A 209 -15.64 -8.72 4.87
N SER A 210 -16.06 -9.96 5.03
CA SER A 210 -15.14 -11.08 4.90
C SER A 210 -14.62 -11.19 3.45
N PRO A 211 -13.44 -11.79 3.21
CA PRO A 211 -12.94 -12.01 1.86
C PRO A 211 -13.94 -12.72 0.94
N SER A 212 -14.74 -13.64 1.50
CA SER A 212 -15.78 -14.36 0.77
C SER A 212 -16.97 -13.47 0.38
N GLU A 213 -17.35 -12.50 1.23
CA GLU A 213 -18.39 -11.51 0.90
C GLU A 213 -17.93 -10.60 -0.25
N ILE A 214 -16.66 -10.21 -0.26
CA ILE A 214 -16.06 -9.39 -1.31
C ILE A 214 -16.03 -10.17 -2.63
N ALA A 215 -15.57 -11.42 -2.60
CA ALA A 215 -15.53 -12.30 -3.77
C ALA A 215 -16.93 -12.50 -4.38
N LEU A 216 -17.94 -12.73 -3.53
CA LEU A 216 -19.33 -12.88 -3.97
C LEU A 216 -19.88 -11.57 -4.58
N THR A 217 -19.62 -10.43 -3.93
CA THR A 217 -20.06 -9.11 -4.40
C THR A 217 -19.41 -8.76 -5.74
N ARG A 218 -18.11 -9.03 -5.90
CA ARG A 218 -17.39 -8.88 -7.18
C ARG A 218 -17.99 -9.76 -8.28
N ALA A 219 -18.25 -11.03 -7.98
CA ALA A 219 -18.83 -11.95 -8.94
C ALA A 219 -20.21 -11.47 -9.44
N ARG A 220 -21.03 -10.90 -8.55
CA ARG A 220 -22.32 -10.29 -8.92
C ARG A 220 -22.13 -9.09 -9.84
N MET A 221 -21.24 -8.17 -9.48
CA MET A 221 -20.94 -7.00 -10.33
C MET A 221 -20.45 -7.41 -11.72
N LEU A 222 -19.55 -8.39 -11.82
CA LEU A 222 -19.06 -8.89 -13.12
C LEU A 222 -20.18 -9.57 -13.93
N PHE A 223 -21.07 -10.30 -13.26
CA PHE A 223 -22.26 -10.88 -13.87
C PHE A 223 -23.19 -9.81 -14.44
N ASP A 224 -23.46 -8.75 -13.69
CA ASP A 224 -24.32 -7.64 -14.12
C ASP A 224 -23.71 -6.85 -15.28
N LYS A 225 -22.37 -6.73 -15.31
CA LYS A 225 -21.61 -6.18 -16.44
C LYS A 225 -21.54 -7.11 -17.67
N GLY A 226 -22.08 -8.34 -17.59
CA GLY A 226 -22.04 -9.33 -18.67
C GLY A 226 -20.68 -10.04 -18.84
N LEU A 227 -19.73 -9.81 -17.94
CA LEU A 227 -18.39 -10.41 -17.94
C LEU A 227 -18.41 -11.81 -17.30
N LEU A 228 -19.23 -12.69 -17.87
CA LEU A 228 -19.56 -14.02 -17.32
C LEU A 228 -18.31 -14.89 -17.07
N ARG A 229 -17.29 -14.80 -17.94
CA ARG A 229 -16.06 -15.60 -17.81
C ARG A 229 -15.17 -15.12 -16.66
N GLU A 230 -15.19 -13.83 -16.36
CA GLU A 230 -14.40 -13.23 -15.28
C GLU A 230 -15.07 -13.40 -13.92
N ALA A 231 -16.40 -13.52 -13.88
CA ALA A 231 -17.15 -13.78 -12.66
C ALA A 231 -16.85 -15.17 -12.04
N LEU A 232 -16.52 -16.18 -12.86
CA LEU A 232 -16.26 -17.55 -12.38
C LEU A 232 -15.01 -17.65 -11.48
N PRO A 233 -13.82 -17.14 -11.87
CA PRO A 233 -12.65 -17.11 -10.99
C PRO A 233 -12.88 -16.39 -9.66
N ALA A 234 -13.70 -15.33 -9.64
CA ALA A 234 -14.03 -14.64 -8.39
C ALA A 234 -14.78 -15.56 -7.42
N LEU A 235 -15.71 -16.39 -7.90
CA LEU A 235 -16.44 -17.37 -7.08
C LEU A 235 -15.56 -18.53 -6.59
N GLU A 236 -14.48 -18.85 -7.30
CA GLU A 236 -13.53 -19.91 -6.90
C GLU A 236 -12.70 -19.53 -5.66
N GLN A 237 -12.62 -18.25 -5.32
CA GLN A 237 -11.95 -17.78 -4.10
C GLN A 237 -12.74 -18.10 -2.81
N ILE A 238 -14.03 -18.45 -2.93
CA ILE A 238 -14.89 -18.77 -1.78
C ILE A 238 -14.68 -20.23 -1.36
N ARG A 239 -14.14 -20.42 -0.14
CA ARG A 239 -13.81 -21.74 0.42
C ARG A 239 -15.05 -22.64 0.57
N GLN A 240 -14.87 -23.96 0.49
CA GLN A 240 -15.98 -24.93 0.59
C GLN A 240 -16.71 -24.91 1.93
N GLY A 241 -16.06 -24.50 3.02
CA GLY A 241 -16.67 -24.37 4.35
C GLY A 241 -17.26 -23.01 4.66
N ASP A 242 -17.29 -22.08 3.70
CA ASP A 242 -17.79 -20.73 3.92
C ASP A 242 -19.33 -20.68 3.95
N PRO A 243 -19.95 -19.92 4.87
CA PRO A 243 -21.41 -19.78 4.93
C PRO A 243 -22.03 -19.22 3.64
N LEU A 244 -21.28 -18.48 2.81
CA LEU A 244 -21.75 -17.94 1.54
C LEU A 244 -21.63 -18.92 0.37
N ARG A 245 -21.06 -20.11 0.60
CA ARG A 245 -20.85 -21.12 -0.45
C ARG A 245 -22.13 -21.49 -1.22
N PRO A 246 -23.30 -21.69 -0.58
CA PRO A 246 -24.53 -21.99 -1.30
C PRO A 246 -24.93 -20.89 -2.29
N GLN A 247 -24.77 -19.62 -1.90
CA GLN A 247 -25.07 -18.47 -2.77
C GLN A 247 -24.08 -18.38 -3.94
N ALA A 248 -22.80 -18.68 -3.68
CA ALA A 248 -21.77 -18.72 -4.71
C ALA A 248 -22.05 -19.81 -5.75
N ASP A 249 -22.47 -21.00 -5.31
CA ASP A 249 -22.80 -22.13 -6.19
C ASP A 249 -24.07 -21.85 -7.02
N GLU A 250 -25.08 -21.18 -6.45
CA GLU A 250 -26.27 -20.73 -7.19
C GLU A 250 -25.92 -19.73 -8.31
N LEU A 251 -25.11 -18.72 -7.98
CA LEU A 251 -24.66 -17.74 -8.98
C LEU A 251 -23.80 -18.40 -10.06
N ARG A 252 -22.92 -19.35 -9.68
CA ARG A 252 -22.11 -20.14 -10.61
C ARG A 252 -22.98 -20.92 -11.59
N ALA A 253 -24.01 -21.62 -11.11
CA ALA A 253 -24.93 -22.38 -11.96
C ALA A 253 -25.65 -21.46 -12.96
N THR A 254 -26.06 -20.26 -12.51
CA THR A 254 -26.70 -19.25 -13.36
C THR A 254 -25.75 -18.74 -14.46
N ILE A 255 -24.50 -18.41 -14.10
CA ILE A 255 -23.46 -18.00 -15.05
C ILE A 255 -23.21 -19.09 -16.10
N GLN A 256 -23.05 -20.35 -15.66
CA GLN A 256 -22.80 -21.47 -16.56
C GLN A 256 -23.96 -21.70 -17.53
N ARG A 257 -25.21 -21.57 -17.07
CA ARG A 257 -26.39 -21.66 -17.95
C ARG A 257 -26.37 -20.58 -19.04
N ARG A 258 -26.14 -19.31 -18.66
CA ARG A 258 -26.04 -18.20 -19.64
C ARG A 258 -24.90 -18.40 -20.63
N LEU A 259 -23.74 -18.88 -20.17
CA LEU A 259 -22.60 -19.18 -21.06
C LEU A 259 -22.93 -20.28 -22.08
N LEU A 260 -23.70 -21.29 -21.70
CA LEU A 260 -24.15 -22.36 -22.60
C LEU A 260 -25.19 -21.85 -23.61
N GLU A 261 -26.11 -20.97 -23.20
CA GLU A 261 -27.08 -20.31 -24.08
C GLU A 261 -26.42 -19.39 -25.11
N THR A 262 -25.29 -18.77 -24.74
CA THR A 262 -24.54 -17.83 -25.61
C THR A 262 -23.62 -18.54 -26.60
N ARG A 263 -23.53 -19.88 -26.58
CA ARG A 263 -22.74 -20.63 -27.57
C ARG A 263 -23.43 -20.49 -28.94
N PRO A 264 -22.76 -19.90 -29.96
CA PRO A 264 -23.41 -19.67 -31.24
C PRO A 264 -23.84 -21.00 -31.85
N TYR A 265 -25.08 -21.03 -32.35
CA TYR A 265 -25.70 -22.04 -33.22
C TYR A 265 -24.93 -22.26 -34.56
N ASN A 266 -23.64 -21.92 -34.64
CA ASN A 266 -22.85 -21.91 -35.87
C ASN A 266 -22.13 -23.24 -36.16
N LEU A 267 -22.65 -24.35 -35.65
CA LEU A 267 -22.25 -25.69 -36.07
C LEU A 267 -23.52 -26.44 -36.45
N VAL A 268 -23.87 -26.32 -37.73
CA VAL A 268 -24.70 -27.19 -38.59
C VAL A 268 -25.51 -26.28 -39.53
N ARG A 269 -24.82 -25.71 -40.52
CA ARG A 269 -25.46 -25.48 -41.82
C ARG A 269 -25.13 -26.73 -42.63
N PRO A 270 -26.08 -27.64 -42.90
CA PRO A 270 -25.81 -28.73 -43.82
C PRO A 270 -25.43 -28.11 -45.16
N ALA A 271 -24.24 -28.45 -45.65
CA ALA A 271 -23.80 -28.07 -46.99
C ALA A 271 -24.86 -28.58 -47.97
N ALA A 272 -25.56 -27.65 -48.62
CA ALA A 272 -26.47 -27.98 -49.70
C ALA A 272 -25.65 -28.69 -50.79
N VAL A 273 -25.89 -30.00 -50.93
CA VAL A 273 -25.39 -30.81 -52.03
C VAL A 273 -25.92 -30.18 -53.32
N ARG A 274 -25.01 -29.68 -54.14
CA ARG A 274 -25.26 -29.18 -55.49
C ARG A 274 -25.18 -30.39 -56.43
N PRO A 275 -26.26 -30.82 -57.09
CA PRO A 275 -26.15 -31.83 -58.14
C PRO A 275 -25.69 -31.15 -59.44
N ASP A 276 -24.40 -31.24 -59.74
CA ASP A 276 -23.88 -30.92 -61.06
C ASP A 276 -23.93 -32.17 -61.96
N GLY A 277 -24.64 -32.02 -63.08
CA GLY A 277 -24.16 -32.50 -64.39
C GLY A 277 -24.62 -33.88 -64.85
N GLY A 278 -25.32 -33.91 -66.00
CA GLY A 278 -25.37 -35.11 -66.84
C GLY A 278 -26.51 -35.18 -67.85
N THR A 279 -26.61 -34.23 -68.78
CA THR A 279 -27.29 -34.44 -70.08
C THR A 279 -26.37 -35.20 -71.03
N PRO A 280 -26.94 -36.05 -71.89
CA PRO A 280 -26.59 -36.09 -73.30
C PRO A 280 -27.64 -35.36 -74.16
#